data_AF-A0A0S8A374-F1
#
_entry.id   AF-A0A0S8A374-F1
#
_cell.length_a   1.000
_cell.length_b   1.000
_cell.length_c   1.000
_cell.angle_alpha   90.00
_cell.angle_beta   90.00
_cell.angle_gamma   90.00
#
_symmetry.space_group_name_H-M   'P 1'
#
loop_
_entity.id
_entity.type
_entity.pdbx_description
1 polymer ?
#
loop_
_entity_poly.entity_id
_entity_poly.type
_entity_poly.pdbx_seq_one_letter_code
_entity_poly.pdbx_strand_id
1 'polypeptide(L)'
;MSSFVPILSELSVLFSITLLANGPYGALLPAAQEPIVMVFARLYPPTLVAAVATLSATAVEYVNFRLFDAVVHSQLLSSAAESRQMRRVVRWFEVQPFCTVAFCALTPIPFVLARVVGVAAKYPVSRFLSANAVGRFPRFWAYGALGVLLPVSTRDLLLGGAALTVVGGGYVWMRRHLATAQSAG
;
A
#
# COMPACT_ATOMS: atom_id res chain seq x y z
N MET A 1 -31.36 18.02 -4.65
CA MET A 1 -30.54 17.00 -5.34
C MET A 1 -29.19 17.54 -5.83
N SER A 2 -28.91 18.84 -5.72
CA SER A 2 -27.69 19.50 -6.20
C SER A 2 -26.48 19.44 -5.25
N SER A 3 -26.68 19.04 -3.99
CA SER A 3 -25.61 18.86 -2.99
C SER A 3 -24.94 17.49 -3.03
N PHE A 4 -25.53 16.49 -3.73
CA PHE A 4 -24.98 15.13 -3.83
C PHE A 4 -23.91 14.99 -4.93
N VAL A 5 -24.02 15.79 -6.00
CA VAL A 5 -23.10 15.78 -7.14
C VAL A 5 -21.67 16.17 -6.75
N PRO A 6 -21.41 17.23 -5.97
CA PRO A 6 -20.04 17.55 -5.56
C PRO A 6 -19.42 16.44 -4.70
N ILE A 7 -20.22 15.84 -3.80
CA ILE A 7 -19.78 14.74 -2.92
C ILE A 7 -19.31 13.53 -3.73
N LEU A 8 -20.08 13.11 -4.73
CA LEU A 8 -19.73 11.95 -5.54
C LEU A 8 -18.51 12.23 -6.42
N SER A 9 -18.39 13.43 -6.97
CA SER A 9 -17.23 13.82 -7.78
C SER A 9 -15.93 13.83 -6.96
N GLU A 10 -15.94 14.37 -5.75
CA GLU A 10 -14.75 14.45 -4.91
C GLU A 10 -14.33 13.07 -4.37
N LEU A 11 -15.29 12.21 -4.02
CA LEU A 11 -14.99 10.83 -3.64
C LEU A 11 -14.47 10.01 -4.84
N SER A 12 -14.94 10.28 -6.05
CA SER A 12 -14.41 9.65 -7.27
C SER A 12 -12.96 10.07 -7.55
N VAL A 13 -12.62 11.33 -7.25
CA VAL A 13 -11.24 11.84 -7.31
C VAL A 13 -10.38 11.15 -6.27
N LEU A 14 -10.82 11.06 -5.02
CA LEU A 14 -10.14 10.30 -3.97
C LEU A 14 -9.90 8.85 -4.41
N PHE A 15 -10.93 8.20 -4.96
CA PHE A 15 -10.84 6.83 -5.47
C PHE A 15 -9.77 6.70 -6.56
N SER A 16 -9.81 7.59 -7.55
CA SER A 16 -8.92 7.57 -8.71
C SER A 16 -7.47 7.85 -8.34
N ILE A 17 -7.23 8.86 -7.48
CA ILE A 17 -5.89 9.19 -7.00
C ILE A 17 -5.34 8.05 -6.13
N THR A 18 -6.16 7.47 -5.24
CA THR A 18 -5.75 6.32 -4.42
C THR A 18 -5.42 5.11 -5.28
N LEU A 19 -6.17 4.90 -6.37
CA LEU A 19 -5.93 3.84 -7.33
C LEU A 19 -4.58 4.02 -8.05
N LEU A 20 -4.28 5.24 -8.51
CA LEU A 20 -3.00 5.60 -9.12
C LEU A 20 -1.83 5.47 -8.12
N ALA A 21 -2.01 5.95 -6.90
CA ALA A 21 -0.99 5.95 -5.85
C ALA A 21 -0.66 4.54 -5.33
N ASN A 22 -1.59 3.59 -5.32
CA ASN A 22 -1.29 2.20 -4.93
C ASN A 22 -0.83 1.31 -6.10
N GLY A 23 -1.09 1.72 -7.34
CA GLY A 23 -0.84 0.93 -8.54
C GLY A 23 0.50 1.28 -9.17
N PRO A 24 0.53 1.83 -10.39
CA PRO A 24 1.75 2.07 -11.16
C PRO A 24 2.71 3.07 -10.48
N TYR A 25 2.18 4.03 -9.71
CA TYR A 25 2.98 5.04 -9.03
C TYR A 25 3.33 4.70 -7.58
N GLY A 26 2.86 3.57 -7.03
CA GLY A 26 3.13 3.22 -5.63
C GLY A 26 4.60 2.96 -5.33
N ALA A 27 5.38 2.54 -6.33
CA ALA A 27 6.83 2.43 -6.21
C ALA A 27 7.54 3.79 -6.23
N LEU A 28 6.94 4.79 -6.87
CA LEU A 28 7.48 6.15 -7.00
C LEU A 28 7.07 7.06 -5.84
N LEU A 29 5.89 6.81 -5.25
CA LEU A 29 5.28 7.63 -4.20
C LEU A 29 4.88 6.80 -2.96
N PRO A 30 5.80 6.08 -2.29
CA PRO A 30 5.48 5.15 -1.20
C PRO A 30 4.86 5.76 0.07
N ALA A 31 4.65 7.08 0.12
CA ALA A 31 4.04 7.79 1.26
C ALA A 31 3.07 8.90 0.84
N ALA A 32 2.60 8.91 -0.42
CA ALA A 32 1.66 9.94 -0.88
C ALA A 32 0.24 9.70 -0.38
N GLN A 33 -0.11 8.46 -0.03
CA GLN A 33 -1.46 8.08 0.37
C GLN A 33 -1.89 8.74 1.68
N GLU A 34 -0.99 8.78 2.66
CA GLU A 34 -1.26 9.29 4.00
C GLU A 34 -1.65 10.78 3.98
N PRO A 35 -0.91 11.69 3.32
CA PRO A 35 -1.32 13.07 3.14
C PRO A 35 -2.66 13.23 2.41
N ILE A 36 -2.93 12.43 1.38
CA ILE A 36 -4.19 12.50 0.62
C ILE A 36 -5.38 12.19 1.53
N VAL A 37 -5.30 11.11 2.31
CA VAL A 37 -6.35 10.72 3.26
C VAL A 37 -6.57 11.81 4.32
N MET A 38 -5.48 12.42 4.83
CA MET A 38 -5.57 13.51 5.81
C MET A 38 -6.27 14.75 5.24
N VAL A 39 -5.99 15.12 3.99
CA VAL A 39 -6.62 16.28 3.33
C VAL A 39 -8.11 16.03 3.09
N PHE A 40 -8.49 14.88 2.56
CA PHE A 40 -9.90 14.55 2.31
C PHE A 40 -10.71 14.38 3.59
N ALA A 41 -10.10 13.91 4.69
CA ALA A 41 -10.77 13.78 5.99
C ALA A 41 -11.12 15.13 6.65
N ARG A 42 -10.58 16.25 6.16
CA ARG A 42 -11.03 17.59 6.57
C ARG A 42 -12.32 18.02 5.90
N LEU A 43 -12.62 17.47 4.72
CA LEU A 43 -13.80 17.79 3.92
C LEU A 43 -14.94 16.82 4.21
N TYR A 44 -14.63 15.57 4.55
CA TYR A 44 -15.59 14.49 4.75
C TYR A 44 -15.33 13.71 6.04
N PRO A 45 -16.34 13.02 6.61
CA PRO A 45 -16.15 12.16 7.78
C PRO A 45 -14.99 11.17 7.58
N PRO A 46 -14.05 11.03 8.55
CA PRO A 46 -12.89 10.15 8.42
C PRO A 46 -13.24 8.69 8.11
N THR A 47 -14.38 8.22 8.59
CA THR A 47 -14.91 6.86 8.31
C THR A 47 -15.21 6.66 6.83
N LEU A 48 -15.83 7.65 6.17
CA LEU A 48 -16.16 7.61 4.75
C LEU A 48 -14.88 7.63 3.90
N VAL A 49 -13.96 8.53 4.22
CA VAL A 49 -12.67 8.65 3.53
C VAL A 49 -11.86 7.36 3.66
N ALA A 50 -11.78 6.79 4.88
CA ALA A 50 -11.11 5.52 5.11
C ALA A 50 -11.77 4.36 4.33
N ALA A 51 -13.09 4.30 4.27
CA ALA A 51 -13.81 3.27 3.52
C ALA A 51 -13.49 3.34 2.02
N VAL A 52 -13.58 4.54 1.42
CA VAL A 52 -13.29 4.76 -0.01
C VAL A 52 -11.82 4.50 -0.33
N ALA A 53 -10.91 4.98 0.50
CA ALA A 53 -9.48 4.74 0.34
C ALA A 53 -9.14 3.24 0.45
N THR A 54 -9.74 2.52 1.41
CA THR A 54 -9.57 1.06 1.56
C THR A 54 -10.15 0.30 0.37
N LEU A 55 -11.33 0.68 -0.13
CA LEU A 55 -11.92 0.05 -1.32
C LEU A 55 -11.01 0.19 -2.53
N SER A 56 -10.53 1.41 -2.79
CA SER A 56 -9.61 1.72 -3.90
C SER A 56 -8.31 0.93 -3.77
N ALA A 57 -7.70 0.95 -2.58
CA ALA A 57 -6.49 0.22 -2.27
C ALA A 57 -6.65 -1.29 -2.45
N THR A 58 -7.80 -1.85 -2.06
CA THR A 58 -8.10 -3.29 -2.19
C THR A 58 -8.32 -3.68 -3.65
N ALA A 59 -8.98 -2.83 -4.44
CA ALA A 59 -9.16 -3.06 -5.88
C ALA A 59 -7.81 -3.12 -6.62
N VAL A 60 -6.88 -2.21 -6.29
CA VAL A 60 -5.52 -2.25 -6.83
C VAL A 60 -4.75 -3.46 -6.33
N GLU A 61 -4.90 -3.79 -5.05
CA GLU A 61 -4.21 -4.94 -4.45
C GLU A 61 -4.64 -6.25 -5.11
N TYR A 62 -5.89 -6.37 -5.57
CA TYR A 62 -6.32 -7.51 -6.37
C TYR A 62 -5.51 -7.65 -7.67
N VAL A 63 -5.36 -6.55 -8.41
CA VAL A 63 -4.58 -6.53 -9.66
C VAL A 63 -3.11 -6.85 -9.37
N ASN A 64 -2.52 -6.22 -8.34
CA ASN A 64 -1.15 -6.47 -7.92
C ASN A 64 -0.93 -7.93 -7.51
N PHE A 65 -1.85 -8.50 -6.73
CA PHE A 65 -1.74 -9.90 -6.31
C PHE A 65 -1.72 -10.84 -7.51
N ARG A 66 -2.62 -10.63 -8.49
CA ARG A 66 -2.68 -11.45 -9.71
C ARG A 66 -1.45 -11.27 -10.60
N LEU A 67 -0.91 -10.06 -10.70
CA LEU A 67 0.31 -9.80 -11.44
C LEU A 67 1.51 -10.49 -10.78
N PHE A 68 1.63 -10.39 -9.45
CA PHE A 68 2.69 -11.08 -8.70
C PHE A 68 2.54 -12.60 -8.77
N ASP A 69 1.32 -13.12 -8.72
CA ASP A 69 1.02 -14.54 -8.92
C ASP A 69 1.54 -15.03 -10.28
N ALA A 70 1.29 -14.27 -11.36
CA ALA A 70 1.81 -14.60 -12.69
C ALA A 70 3.35 -14.52 -12.78
N VAL A 71 3.96 -13.52 -12.13
CA VAL A 71 5.41 -13.30 -12.16
C VAL A 71 6.17 -14.33 -11.32
N VAL A 72 5.70 -14.65 -10.12
CA VAL A 72 6.35 -15.63 -9.22
C VAL A 72 6.31 -17.04 -9.80
N HIS A 73 5.23 -17.39 -10.51
CA HIS A 73 5.10 -18.68 -11.19
C HIS A 73 5.77 -18.71 -12.58
N SER A 74 6.38 -17.60 -13.03
CA SER A 74 7.23 -17.61 -14.22
C SER A 74 8.56 -18.30 -13.95
N GLN A 75 9.17 -18.89 -14.99
CA GLN A 75 10.43 -19.64 -14.89
C GLN A 75 11.60 -18.82 -14.31
N LEU A 76 11.52 -17.48 -14.32
CA LEU A 76 12.56 -16.57 -13.82
C LEU A 76 12.67 -16.55 -12.29
N LEU A 77 11.58 -16.82 -11.56
CA LEU A 77 11.53 -16.66 -10.10
C LEU A 77 11.06 -17.91 -9.34
N SER A 78 10.70 -18.97 -10.05
CA SER A 78 10.34 -20.27 -9.44
C SER A 78 11.45 -20.82 -8.55
N SER A 79 12.73 -20.69 -8.95
CA SER A 79 13.88 -21.12 -8.16
C SER A 79 14.02 -20.38 -6.82
N ALA A 80 13.74 -19.07 -6.80
CA ALA A 80 13.79 -18.27 -5.58
C ALA A 80 12.60 -18.59 -4.64
N ALA A 81 11.42 -18.83 -5.22
CA ALA A 81 10.23 -19.27 -4.49
C ALA A 81 10.43 -20.67 -3.85
N GLU A 82 11.20 -21.54 -4.50
CA GLU A 82 11.57 -22.87 -4.01
C GLU A 82 12.80 -22.88 -3.08
N SER A 83 13.30 -21.72 -2.67
CA SER A 83 14.43 -21.67 -1.74
C SER A 83 14.04 -22.21 -0.34
N ARG A 84 15.03 -22.78 0.37
CA ARG A 84 14.83 -23.30 1.74
C ARG A 84 14.38 -22.21 2.72
N GLN A 85 14.83 -20.97 2.48
CA GLN A 85 14.47 -19.80 3.28
C GLN A 85 13.00 -19.42 3.04
N MET A 86 12.57 -19.33 1.77
CA MET A 86 11.17 -19.04 1.43
C MET A 86 10.22 -20.09 2.00
N ARG A 87 10.53 -21.38 1.86
CA ARG A 87 9.74 -22.46 2.48
C ARG A 87 9.59 -22.31 3.98
N ARG A 88 10.63 -21.84 4.68
CA ARG A 88 10.57 -21.58 6.12
C ARG A 88 9.59 -20.44 6.41
N VAL A 89 9.74 -19.32 5.71
CA VAL A 89 8.85 -18.14 5.86
C VAL A 89 7.40 -18.49 5.57
N VAL A 90 7.13 -19.24 4.49
CA VAL A 90 5.78 -19.73 4.15
C VAL A 90 5.21 -20.58 5.29
N ARG A 91 5.99 -21.51 5.85
CA ARG A 91 5.54 -22.34 6.98
C ARG A 91 5.17 -21.52 8.22
N TRP A 92 5.89 -20.43 8.51
CA TRP A 92 5.53 -19.51 9.59
C TRP A 92 4.27 -18.72 9.26
N PHE A 93 4.12 -18.27 8.01
CA PHE A 93 2.95 -17.55 7.53
C PHE A 93 1.68 -18.40 7.59
N GLU A 94 1.76 -19.69 7.26
CA GLU A 94 0.62 -20.63 7.25
C GLU A 94 -0.01 -20.83 8.64
N VAL A 95 0.69 -20.51 9.73
CA VAL A 95 0.14 -20.63 11.10
C VAL A 95 -1.03 -19.66 11.31
N GLN A 96 -0.87 -18.41 10.87
CA GLN A 96 -1.84 -17.31 11.08
C GLN A 96 -1.85 -16.35 9.89
N PRO A 97 -2.16 -16.81 8.66
CA PRO A 97 -1.94 -16.03 7.44
C PRO A 97 -2.81 -14.76 7.41
N PHE A 98 -4.05 -14.84 7.89
CA PHE A 98 -4.96 -13.70 7.96
C PHE A 98 -4.40 -12.60 8.87
N CYS A 99 -4.00 -12.95 10.09
CA CYS A 99 -3.46 -12.00 11.07
C CYS A 99 -2.14 -11.39 10.59
N THR A 100 -1.28 -12.18 9.96
CA THR A 100 -0.03 -11.67 9.38
C THR A 100 -0.30 -10.63 8.29
N VAL A 101 -1.21 -10.90 7.35
CA VAL A 101 -1.55 -9.94 6.29
C VAL A 101 -2.20 -8.68 6.88
N ALA A 102 -3.14 -8.84 7.82
CA ALA A 102 -3.80 -7.71 8.47
C ALA A 102 -2.80 -6.84 9.24
N PHE A 103 -1.86 -7.45 9.97
CA PHE A 103 -0.82 -6.74 10.70
C PHE A 103 0.16 -6.03 9.76
N CYS A 104 0.57 -6.67 8.66
CA CYS A 104 1.39 -6.03 7.64
C CYS A 104 0.67 -4.86 6.94
N ALA A 105 -0.65 -4.96 6.75
CA ALA A 105 -1.46 -3.88 6.19
C ALA A 105 -1.67 -2.71 7.17
N LEU A 106 -1.78 -3.03 8.46
CA LEU A 106 -1.93 -2.05 9.55
C LEU A 106 -0.65 -1.23 9.76
N THR A 107 0.50 -1.86 9.58
CA THR A 107 1.82 -1.23 9.80
C THR A 107 2.36 -0.58 8.53
N PRO A 108 3.28 0.41 8.62
CA PRO A 108 3.98 0.99 7.48
C PRO A 108 5.07 0.07 6.90
N ILE A 109 4.94 -1.25 7.08
CA ILE A 109 5.88 -2.25 6.56
C ILE A 109 5.67 -2.38 5.04
N PRO A 110 6.73 -2.61 4.24
CA PRO A 110 6.59 -2.87 2.81
C PRO A 110 5.62 -4.02 2.53
N PHE A 111 4.43 -3.69 2.05
CA PHE A 111 3.37 -4.67 1.82
C PHE A 111 3.71 -5.71 0.74
N VAL A 112 4.72 -5.43 -0.08
CA VAL A 112 5.30 -6.36 -1.05
C VAL A 112 5.73 -7.67 -0.38
N LEU A 113 6.25 -7.62 0.86
CA LEU A 113 6.67 -8.84 1.58
C LEU A 113 5.48 -9.76 1.86
N ALA A 114 4.40 -9.21 2.40
CA ALA A 114 3.17 -9.96 2.67
C ALA A 114 2.57 -10.53 1.37
N ARG A 115 2.65 -9.78 0.26
CA ARG A 115 2.19 -10.22 -1.05
C ARG A 115 3.02 -11.39 -1.59
N VAL A 116 4.34 -11.27 -1.59
CA VAL A 116 5.24 -12.33 -2.09
C VAL A 116 5.04 -13.62 -1.30
N VAL A 117 4.99 -13.53 0.03
CA VAL A 117 4.77 -14.70 0.89
C VAL A 117 3.37 -15.27 0.70
N GLY A 118 2.34 -14.42 0.56
CA GLY A 118 0.97 -14.85 0.31
C GLY A 118 0.79 -15.58 -1.02
N VAL A 119 1.44 -15.09 -2.09
CA VAL A 119 1.48 -15.75 -3.40
C VAL A 119 2.24 -17.07 -3.33
N ALA A 120 3.43 -17.09 -2.71
CA ALA A 120 4.23 -18.30 -2.56
C ALA A 120 3.51 -19.39 -1.74
N ALA A 121 2.73 -18.99 -0.73
CA ALA A 121 1.89 -19.88 0.08
C ALA A 121 0.57 -20.29 -0.62
N LYS A 122 0.32 -19.84 -1.86
CA LYS A 122 -0.95 -20.05 -2.59
C LYS A 122 -2.18 -19.64 -1.77
N TYR A 123 -2.06 -18.57 -1.00
CA TYR A 123 -3.11 -18.11 -0.11
C TYR A 123 -4.30 -17.56 -0.93
N PRO A 124 -5.56 -17.94 -0.62
CA PRO A 124 -6.72 -17.52 -1.40
C PRO A 124 -6.87 -16.00 -1.44
N VAL A 125 -7.01 -15.48 -2.66
CA VAL A 125 -7.05 -14.04 -2.96
C VAL A 125 -8.13 -13.32 -2.14
N SER A 126 -9.33 -13.89 -2.03
CA SER A 126 -10.43 -13.29 -1.27
C SER A 126 -10.07 -13.08 0.21
N ARG A 127 -9.43 -14.07 0.84
CA ARG A 127 -8.98 -13.95 2.24
C ARG A 127 -7.84 -12.96 2.36
N PHE A 128 -6.91 -12.93 1.40
CA PHE A 128 -5.83 -11.94 1.36
C PHE A 128 -6.37 -10.51 1.30
N LEU A 129 -7.32 -10.25 0.40
CA LEU A 129 -7.94 -8.93 0.23
C LEU A 129 -8.74 -8.51 1.47
N SER A 130 -9.48 -9.43 2.08
CA SER A 130 -10.21 -9.14 3.32
C SER A 130 -9.27 -8.78 4.48
N ALA A 131 -8.17 -9.53 4.65
CA ALA A 131 -7.16 -9.22 5.65
C ALA A 131 -6.49 -7.86 5.37
N ASN A 132 -6.18 -7.58 4.10
CA ASN A 132 -5.64 -6.28 3.69
C ASN A 132 -6.63 -5.14 3.99
N ALA A 133 -7.92 -5.31 3.71
CA ALA A 133 -8.93 -4.31 4.00
C ALA A 133 -9.07 -4.06 5.51
N VAL A 134 -9.10 -5.13 6.32
CA VAL A 134 -9.16 -5.07 7.79
C VAL A 134 -7.93 -4.38 8.39
N GLY A 135 -6.75 -4.55 7.80
CA GLY A 135 -5.54 -3.83 8.27
C GLY A 135 -5.45 -2.38 7.78
N ARG A 136 -5.79 -2.12 6.51
CA ARG A 136 -5.67 -0.77 5.92
C ARG A 136 -6.75 0.19 6.41
N PHE A 137 -7.97 -0.28 6.63
CA PHE A 137 -9.06 0.56 7.13
C PHE A 137 -8.74 1.29 8.44
N PRO A 138 -8.34 0.62 9.54
CA PRO A 138 -8.01 1.29 10.79
C PRO A 138 -6.82 2.24 10.63
N ARG A 139 -5.84 1.89 9.79
CA ARG A 139 -4.71 2.78 9.47
C ARG A 139 -5.17 4.07 8.78
N PHE A 140 -5.98 3.97 7.72
CA PHE A 140 -6.51 5.15 7.02
C PHE A 140 -7.47 5.95 7.88
N TRP A 141 -8.26 5.29 8.71
CA TRP A 141 -9.11 5.96 9.67
C TRP A 141 -8.29 6.75 10.70
N ALA A 142 -7.21 6.16 11.24
CA ALA A 142 -6.30 6.83 12.16
C ALA A 142 -5.65 8.06 11.52
N TYR A 143 -5.17 7.96 10.27
CA TYR A 143 -4.64 9.12 9.55
C TYR A 143 -5.72 10.17 9.28
N GLY A 144 -6.92 9.77 8.86
CA GLY A 144 -8.03 10.69 8.66
C GLY A 144 -8.38 11.45 9.94
N ALA A 145 -8.45 10.75 11.08
CA ALA A 145 -8.67 11.35 12.39
C ALA A 145 -7.54 12.32 12.76
N LEU A 146 -6.27 11.95 12.53
CA LEU A 146 -5.13 12.85 12.71
C LEU A 146 -5.21 14.09 11.81
N GLY A 147 -5.68 13.94 10.57
CA GLY A 147 -5.86 15.06 9.63
C GLY A 147 -6.88 16.09 10.09
N VAL A 148 -7.90 15.66 10.83
CA VAL A 148 -8.90 16.53 11.48
C VAL A 148 -8.35 17.17 12.75
N LEU A 149 -7.64 16.40 13.58
CA LEU A 149 -7.12 16.86 14.87
C LEU A 149 -5.92 17.80 14.75
N LEU A 150 -5.10 17.64 13.72
CA LEU A 150 -3.89 18.45 13.50
C LEU A 150 -4.20 19.65 12.60
N PRO A 151 -4.05 20.91 13.08
CA PRO A 151 -4.23 22.13 12.28
C PRO A 151 -3.00 22.42 11.39
N VAL A 152 -2.45 21.41 10.73
CA VAL A 152 -1.28 21.54 9.85
C VAL A 152 -1.72 22.12 8.50
N SER A 153 -1.04 23.12 7.96
CA SER A 153 -1.40 23.69 6.66
C SER A 153 -1.33 22.63 5.56
N THR A 154 -2.27 22.63 4.61
CA THR A 154 -2.26 21.69 3.47
C THR A 154 -0.94 21.73 2.71
N ARG A 155 -0.28 22.90 2.68
CA ARG A 155 1.05 23.08 2.09
C ARG A 155 2.12 22.29 2.84
N ASP A 156 2.08 22.28 4.16
CA ASP A 156 3.08 21.59 4.99
C ASP A 156 2.94 20.07 4.90
N LEU A 157 1.70 19.56 4.77
CA LEU A 157 1.44 18.14 4.50
C LEU A 157 1.95 17.71 3.13
N LEU A 158 1.73 18.53 2.10
CA LEU A 158 2.22 18.27 0.75
C LEU A 158 3.76 18.35 0.68
N LEU A 159 4.36 19.35 1.34
CA LEU A 159 5.81 19.50 1.42
C LEU A 159 6.46 18.36 2.22
N GLY A 160 5.85 17.94 3.34
CA GLY A 160 6.32 16.81 4.13
C GLY A 160 6.23 15.49 3.36
N GLY A 161 5.11 15.26 2.67
CA GLY A 161 4.94 14.11 1.79
C GLY A 161 5.97 14.10 0.65
N ALA A 162 6.13 15.23 -0.06
CA ALA A 162 7.11 15.37 -1.13
C ALA A 162 8.54 15.17 -0.63
N ALA A 163 8.91 15.75 0.51
CA ALA A 163 10.24 15.61 1.12
C ALA A 163 10.54 14.16 1.50
N LEU A 164 9.61 13.46 2.16
CA LEU A 164 9.76 12.03 2.48
C LEU A 164 9.93 11.18 1.21
N THR A 165 9.22 11.53 0.14
CA THR A 165 9.31 10.82 -1.13
C THR A 165 10.65 11.08 -1.83
N VAL A 166 11.15 12.33 -1.82
CA VAL A 166 12.46 12.70 -2.38
C VAL A 166 13.60 12.05 -1.60
N VAL A 167 13.52 12.07 -0.27
CA VAL A 167 14.54 11.45 0.60
C VAL A 167 14.53 9.93 0.43
N GLY A 168 13.34 9.30 0.43
CA GLY A 168 13.20 7.87 0.19
C GLY A 168 13.66 7.44 -1.21
N GLY A 169 13.26 8.19 -2.24
CA GLY A 169 13.66 7.97 -3.63
C GLY A 169 15.17 8.17 -3.83
N GLY A 170 15.74 9.23 -3.26
CA GLY A 170 17.18 9.50 -3.27
C GLY A 170 17.98 8.42 -2.56
N TYR A 171 17.48 7.92 -1.42
CA TYR A 171 18.11 6.82 -0.69
C TYR A 171 18.14 5.51 -1.49
N VAL A 172 17.01 5.15 -2.11
CA VAL A 172 16.93 3.95 -2.96
C VAL A 172 17.78 4.09 -4.22
N TRP A 173 17.80 5.27 -4.84
CA TRP A 173 18.65 5.57 -6.00
C TRP A 173 20.13 5.48 -5.65
N MET A 174 20.55 6.05 -4.51
CA MET A 174 21.93 6.00 -4.03
C MET A 174 22.37 4.57 -3.69
N ARG A 175 21.50 3.77 -3.04
CA ARG A 175 21.74 2.35 -2.79
C ARG A 175 21.94 1.54 -4.07
N ARG A 176 21.16 1.82 -5.12
CA ARG A 176 21.26 1.14 -6.41
C ARG A 176 22.59 1.45 -7.11
N HIS A 177 23.02 2.71 -7.10
CA HIS A 177 24.31 3.11 -7.67
C HIS A 177 25.52 2.53 -6.92
N LEU A 178 25.42 2.42 -5.60
CA LEU A 178 26.45 1.76 -4.78
C LEU A 178 26.53 0.25 -5.07
N ALA A 179 25.39 -0.41 -5.30
CA ALA A 179 25.35 -1.83 -5.65
C ALA A 179 25.94 -2.11 -7.05
N THR A 180 25.68 -1.24 -8.03
CA THR A 180 26.27 -1.37 -9.38
C THR A 180 27.77 -1.07 -9.40
N ALA A 181 28.25 -0.18 -8.53
CA ALA A 181 29.68 0.12 -8.38
C ALA A 181 30.47 -1.04 -7.75
N GLN A 182 29.84 -1.85 -6.88
CA GLN A 182 30.47 -3.02 -6.26
C GLN A 182 30.54 -4.26 -7.15
N SER A 183 29.70 -4.37 -8.17
CA SER A 183 29.72 -5.48 -9.14
C SER A 183 30.68 -5.26 -10.32
N ALA A 184 31.31 -4.09 -10.41
CA ALA A 184 32.21 -3.69 -11.50
C ALA A 184 33.69 -3.60 -11.09
N GLY A 185 34.03 -3.96 -9.85
CA GLY A 185 35.40 -4.07 -9.34
C GLY A 185 35.68 -5.49 -8.88
#